data_AF-A0A833GYF5-F1
#
_entry.id   AF-A0A833GYF5-F1
#
_cell.length_a   1.000
_cell.length_b   1.000
_cell.length_c   1.000
_cell.angle_alpha   90.00
_cell.angle_beta   90.00
_cell.angle_gamma   90.00
#
_symmetry.space_group_name_H-M   'P 1'
#
loop_
_entity.id
_entity.type
_entity.pdbx_description
1 polymer ?
#
loop_
_entity_poly.entity_id
_entity_poly.type
_entity_poly.pdbx_seq_one_letter_code
_entity_poly.pdbx_strand_id
1 'polypeptide(L)'
;MNIPLDGSNFDTLKWIWKNLIPKSGQSEWVQGELLRAIEKLRWEAQNNGNINWDDRFIMLLDYIENILTSEIKMEKSTIESVKQDLKRLREFDTPNTPDFDFDRLPYVEDDLYDRLGNALVEYCKINPQLFKNESNPEQYR
;
A
#
# COMPACT_ATOMS: atom_id res chain seq x y z
N MET A 1 17.73 -10.89 -9.53
CA MET A 1 16.34 -10.96 -10.04
C MET A 1 15.90 -9.54 -10.31
N ASN A 2 15.34 -9.25 -11.47
CA ASN A 2 14.94 -7.89 -11.86
C ASN A 2 13.42 -7.85 -12.09
N ILE A 3 12.79 -6.75 -11.70
CA ILE A 3 11.37 -6.52 -11.93
C ILE A 3 11.18 -6.21 -13.42
N PRO A 4 10.23 -6.86 -14.14
CA PRO A 4 9.89 -6.48 -15.50
C PRO A 4 9.12 -5.16 -15.50
N LEU A 5 9.63 -4.16 -16.21
CA LEU A 5 9.10 -2.78 -16.23
C LEU A 5 8.70 -2.31 -17.63
N ASP A 6 8.83 -3.18 -18.62
CA ASP A 6 8.53 -2.96 -20.04
C ASP A 6 7.05 -3.20 -20.40
N GLY A 7 6.29 -3.83 -19.51
CA GLY A 7 4.85 -4.06 -19.64
C GLY A 7 3.97 -2.95 -19.05
N SER A 8 2.68 -3.26 -18.89
CA SER A 8 1.77 -2.36 -18.17
C SER A 8 2.10 -2.31 -16.67
N ASN A 9 1.59 -1.30 -15.97
CA ASN A 9 1.67 -1.25 -14.51
C ASN A 9 1.03 -2.50 -13.89
N PHE A 10 -0.08 -2.98 -14.45
CA PHE A 10 -0.73 -4.22 -14.03
C PHE A 10 0.19 -5.44 -14.18
N ASP A 11 0.90 -5.57 -15.30
CA ASP A 11 1.84 -6.69 -15.51
C ASP A 11 2.98 -6.68 -14.50
N THR A 12 3.49 -5.48 -14.18
CA THR A 12 4.53 -5.27 -13.17
C THR A 12 4.03 -5.70 -11.78
N LEU A 13 2.87 -5.20 -11.36
CA LEU A 13 2.26 -5.54 -10.06
C LEU A 13 1.94 -7.04 -9.96
N LYS A 14 1.41 -7.63 -11.03
CA LYS A 14 1.15 -9.07 -11.12
C LYS A 14 2.43 -9.89 -11.00
N TRP A 15 3.54 -9.43 -11.56
CA TRP A 15 4.83 -10.10 -11.40
C TRP A 15 5.33 -9.99 -9.96
N ILE A 16 5.24 -8.80 -9.34
CA ILE A 16 5.61 -8.59 -7.92
C ILE A 16 4.82 -9.55 -7.04
N TRP A 17 3.50 -9.61 -7.24
CA TRP A 17 2.63 -10.51 -6.48
C TRP A 17 3.04 -11.98 -6.58
N LYS A 18 3.37 -12.44 -7.78
CA LYS A 18 3.73 -13.85 -8.00
C LYS A 18 5.11 -14.24 -7.48
N ASN A 19 6.05 -13.30 -7.44
CA ASN A 19 7.47 -13.63 -7.24
C ASN A 19 8.05 -13.09 -5.93
N LEU A 20 7.54 -11.97 -5.43
CA LEU A 20 8.09 -11.29 -4.25
C LEU A 20 7.20 -11.43 -3.01
N ILE A 21 5.94 -11.81 -3.19
CA ILE A 21 4.99 -11.91 -2.08
C ILE A 21 4.85 -13.38 -1.65
N PRO A 22 5.28 -13.75 -0.42
CA PRO A 22 5.16 -15.14 0.06
C PRO A 22 3.70 -15.51 0.32
N LYS A 23 3.36 -16.79 0.50
CA LYS A 23 1.98 -17.18 0.84
C LYS A 23 1.52 -16.67 2.21
N SER A 24 2.44 -16.55 3.15
CA SER A 24 2.20 -16.05 4.51
C SER A 24 3.39 -15.20 4.97
N GLY A 25 3.16 -14.37 5.99
CA GLY A 25 4.19 -13.48 6.53
C GLY A 25 4.48 -12.23 5.68
N GLN A 26 5.57 -11.57 6.03
CA GLN A 26 6.09 -10.39 5.33
C GLN A 26 6.96 -10.79 4.14
N SER A 27 6.96 -9.96 3.11
CA SER A 27 7.86 -10.13 1.98
C SER A 27 9.29 -9.86 2.41
N GLU A 28 10.21 -10.64 1.82
CA GLU A 28 11.65 -10.43 1.91
C GLU A 28 12.10 -9.13 1.22
N TRP A 29 11.29 -8.61 0.29
CA TRP A 29 11.64 -7.50 -0.58
C TRP A 29 10.71 -6.31 -0.37
N VAL A 30 11.27 -5.11 -0.31
CA VAL A 30 10.52 -3.85 -0.10
C VAL A 30 9.36 -3.73 -1.10
N GLN A 31 9.63 -4.02 -2.38
CA GLN A 31 8.62 -3.93 -3.44
C GLN A 31 7.47 -4.92 -3.24
N GLY A 32 7.77 -6.14 -2.78
CA GLY A 32 6.75 -7.13 -2.44
C GLY A 32 5.94 -6.71 -1.21
N GLU A 33 6.61 -6.15 -0.21
CA GLU A 33 5.96 -5.72 1.03
C GLU A 33 5.06 -4.50 0.82
N LEU A 34 5.46 -3.55 -0.04
CA LEU A 34 4.60 -2.43 -0.44
C LEU A 34 3.31 -2.90 -1.09
N LEU A 35 3.39 -3.80 -2.08
CA LEU A 35 2.19 -4.33 -2.72
C LEU A 35 1.34 -5.15 -1.75
N ARG A 36 1.98 -5.94 -0.87
CA ARG A 36 1.26 -6.67 0.17
C ARG A 36 0.50 -5.71 1.10
N ALA A 37 1.10 -4.58 1.46
CA ALA A 37 0.47 -3.60 2.31
C ALA A 37 -0.76 -2.96 1.66
N ILE A 38 -0.61 -2.52 0.40
CA ILE A 38 -1.70 -1.94 -0.40
C ILE A 38 -2.87 -2.92 -0.51
N GLU A 39 -2.61 -4.18 -0.87
CA GLU A 39 -3.67 -5.18 -1.06
C GLU A 39 -4.33 -5.60 0.26
N LYS A 40 -3.59 -5.56 1.38
CA LYS A 40 -4.18 -5.84 2.70
C LYS A 40 -5.11 -4.72 3.16
N LEU A 41 -4.74 -3.46 2.90
CA LEU A 41 -5.62 -2.30 3.12
C LEU A 41 -6.86 -2.37 2.23
N ARG A 42 -6.69 -2.66 0.94
CA ARG A 42 -7.79 -2.87 -0.03
C ARG A 42 -8.76 -3.93 0.46
N TRP A 43 -8.24 -5.10 0.83
CA TRP A 43 -9.04 -6.22 1.29
C TRP A 43 -9.84 -5.87 2.55
N GLU A 44 -9.21 -5.23 3.54
CA GLU A 44 -9.86 -4.89 4.80
C GLU A 44 -11.02 -3.90 4.59
N ALA A 45 -10.84 -2.87 3.77
CA ALA A 45 -11.91 -1.93 3.48
C ALA A 45 -13.05 -2.60 2.69
N GLN A 46 -12.72 -3.30 1.60
CA GLN A 46 -13.72 -3.84 0.67
C GLN A 46 -14.48 -5.05 1.21
N ASN A 47 -13.81 -5.94 1.96
CA ASN A 47 -14.40 -7.21 2.39
C ASN A 47 -14.83 -7.20 3.86
N ASN A 48 -14.14 -6.43 4.69
CA ASN A 48 -14.38 -6.40 6.13
C ASN A 48 -14.97 -5.06 6.62
N GLY A 49 -15.07 -4.04 5.76
CA GLY A 49 -15.57 -2.72 6.15
C GLY A 49 -14.73 -2.10 7.27
N ASN A 50 -13.43 -2.38 7.32
CA ASN A 50 -12.51 -1.97 8.39
C ASN A 50 -12.89 -2.43 9.81
N ILE A 51 -13.70 -3.49 9.97
CA ILE A 51 -14.08 -3.99 11.30
C ILE A 51 -12.88 -4.57 12.08
N ASN A 52 -11.84 -5.06 11.39
CA ASN A 52 -10.61 -5.57 12.02
C ASN A 52 -9.51 -4.50 12.07
N TRP A 53 -9.82 -3.25 11.74
CA TRP A 53 -8.83 -2.18 11.70
C TRP A 53 -8.27 -1.89 13.09
N ASP A 54 -6.95 -1.87 13.18
CA ASP A 54 -6.19 -1.57 14.40
C ASP A 54 -4.82 -0.98 14.05
N ASP A 55 -3.96 -0.83 15.06
CA ASP A 55 -2.63 -0.24 14.92
C ASP A 55 -1.76 -0.94 13.87
N ARG A 56 -2.02 -2.22 13.53
CA ARG A 56 -1.25 -2.95 12.51
C ARG A 56 -1.57 -2.45 11.10
N PHE A 57 -2.77 -1.93 10.87
CA PHE A 57 -3.12 -1.25 9.62
C PHE A 57 -2.55 0.16 9.55
N ILE A 58 -2.44 0.83 10.70
CA ILE A 58 -1.70 2.10 10.80
C ILE A 58 -0.22 1.90 10.42
N MET A 59 0.41 0.83 10.92
CA MET A 59 1.78 0.46 10.53
C MET A 59 1.92 0.19 9.01
N LEU A 60 0.88 -0.33 8.33
CA LEU A 60 0.89 -0.49 6.88
C LEU A 60 0.88 0.85 6.15
N LEU A 61 0.03 1.79 6.59
CA LEU A 61 -0.03 3.13 6.02
C LEU A 61 1.32 3.84 6.20
N ASP A 62 1.87 3.80 7.42
CA ASP A 62 3.16 4.43 7.73
C ASP A 62 4.30 3.80 6.90
N TYR A 63 4.29 2.48 6.71
CA TYR A 63 5.28 1.80 5.87
C TYR A 63 5.22 2.27 4.41
N ILE A 64 4.02 2.37 3.83
CA ILE A 64 3.84 2.86 2.46
C ILE A 64 4.30 4.32 2.35
N GLU A 65 3.87 5.17 3.29
CA GLU A 65 4.21 6.59 3.30
C GLU A 65 5.72 6.80 3.39
N ASN A 66 6.37 6.14 4.35
CA ASN A 66 7.81 6.29 4.59
C ASN A 66 8.63 5.92 3.36
N ILE A 67 8.28 4.86 2.64
CA ILE A 67 9.08 4.41 1.49
C ILE A 67 8.79 5.24 0.25
N LEU A 68 7.52 5.43 -0.10
CA LEU A 68 7.16 6.12 -1.35
C LEU A 68 7.45 7.62 -1.30
N THR A 69 7.38 8.25 -0.13
CA THR A 69 7.59 9.70 0.01
C THR A 69 9.04 10.10 0.33
N SER A 70 9.90 9.14 0.71
CA SER A 70 11.33 9.39 0.97
C SER A 70 12.22 9.23 -0.27
N GLU A 71 11.71 8.61 -1.34
CA GLU A 71 12.45 8.51 -2.60
C GLU A 71 12.50 9.85 -3.33
N ILE A 72 13.68 10.47 -3.34
CA ILE A 72 13.93 11.83 -3.84
C ILE A 72 13.62 11.96 -5.33
N LYS A 73 13.71 10.88 -6.10
CA LYS A 73 13.46 10.88 -7.55
C LYS A 73 11.99 10.68 -7.91
N MET A 74 11.11 10.43 -6.96
CA MET A 74 9.65 10.35 -7.21
C MET A 74 9.12 11.71 -7.63
N GLU A 75 8.13 11.71 -8.52
CA GLU A 75 7.45 12.93 -8.93
C GLU A 75 6.71 13.56 -7.74
N LYS A 76 6.83 14.89 -7.60
CA LYS A 76 6.20 15.61 -6.47
C LYS A 76 4.68 15.44 -6.44
N SER A 77 4.04 15.38 -7.61
CA SER A 77 2.61 15.11 -7.71
C SER A 77 2.25 13.69 -7.26
N THR A 78 3.10 12.70 -7.53
CA THR A 78 2.89 11.34 -7.05
C THR A 78 3.02 11.28 -5.53
N ILE A 79 4.05 11.93 -4.96
CA ILE A 79 4.21 12.03 -3.49
C ILE A 79 2.98 12.67 -2.83
N GLU A 80 2.47 13.77 -3.40
CA GLU A 80 1.28 14.45 -2.87
C GLU A 80 0.03 13.59 -2.98
N SER A 81 -0.18 12.89 -4.12
CA SER A 81 -1.29 11.95 -4.27
C SER A 81 -1.22 10.82 -3.25
N VAL A 82 -0.04 10.22 -3.05
CA VAL A 82 0.16 9.16 -2.04
C VAL A 82 -0.22 9.66 -0.65
N LYS A 83 0.22 10.86 -0.25
CA LYS A 83 -0.12 11.43 1.06
C LYS A 83 -1.63 11.64 1.23
N GLN A 84 -2.30 12.16 0.20
CA GLN A 84 -3.75 12.38 0.23
C GLN A 84 -4.52 11.06 0.31
N ASP A 85 -4.11 10.07 -0.48
CA ASP A 85 -4.71 8.73 -0.51
C ASP A 85 -4.54 8.03 0.85
N LEU A 86 -3.32 8.04 1.42
CA LEU A 86 -3.05 7.45 2.74
C LEU A 86 -3.78 8.18 3.87
N LYS A 87 -3.92 9.51 3.79
CA LYS A 87 -4.74 10.28 4.71
C LYS A 87 -6.21 9.85 4.64
N ARG A 88 -6.76 9.68 3.43
CA ARG A 88 -8.15 9.23 3.24
C ARG A 88 -8.39 7.82 3.78
N LEU A 89 -7.41 6.93 3.66
CA LEU A 89 -7.47 5.59 4.25
C LEU A 89 -7.37 5.61 5.78
N ARG A 90 -6.60 6.54 6.34
CA ARG A 90 -6.44 6.72 7.79
C ARG A 90 -7.69 7.29 8.44
N GLU A 91 -8.34 8.23 7.75
CA GLU A 91 -9.45 9.01 8.28
C GLU A 91 -10.77 8.44 7.77
N PHE A 92 -11.38 7.58 8.59
CA PHE A 92 -12.74 7.10 8.37
C PHE A 92 -13.52 7.02 9.67
N ASP A 93 -14.84 7.13 9.56
CA ASP A 93 -15.76 7.01 10.66
C ASP A 93 -16.29 5.57 10.74
N THR A 94 -16.34 5.05 11.96
CA THR A 94 -17.08 3.83 12.31
C THR A 94 -18.44 4.21 12.90
N PRO A 95 -19.43 3.29 12.97
CA PRO A 95 -20.75 3.58 13.57
C PRO A 95 -20.71 4.08 15.02
N ASN A 96 -19.60 3.89 15.73
CA ASN A 96 -19.39 4.34 17.10
C ASN A 96 -18.69 5.70 17.19
N THR A 97 -18.35 6.33 16.07
CA THR A 97 -17.67 7.63 16.02
C THR A 97 -18.67 8.72 16.41
N PRO A 98 -18.34 9.61 17.36
CA PRO A 98 -19.14 10.81 17.61
C PRO A 98 -19.27 11.63 16.32
N ASP A 99 -20.46 12.14 16.04
CA ASP A 99 -20.77 12.90 14.82
C ASP A 99 -20.51 12.11 13.51
N PHE A 100 -20.75 10.79 13.53
CA PHE A 100 -20.61 9.89 12.38
C PHE A 100 -21.14 10.49 11.07
N ASP A 101 -20.26 10.53 10.07
CA ASP A 101 -20.54 11.02 8.73
C ASP A 101 -20.47 9.87 7.70
N PHE A 102 -21.56 9.69 6.94
CA PHE A 102 -21.62 8.68 5.87
C PHE A 102 -20.62 8.95 4.75
N ASP A 103 -20.20 10.20 4.54
CA ASP A 103 -19.20 10.55 3.53
C ASP A 103 -17.77 10.16 3.98
N ARG A 104 -17.60 9.80 5.27
CA ARG A 104 -16.32 9.38 5.86
C ARG A 104 -16.24 7.88 6.11
N LEU A 105 -17.07 7.07 5.46
CA LEU A 105 -16.94 5.60 5.53
C LEU A 105 -15.56 5.10 5.05
N PRO A 106 -15.17 3.86 5.39
CA PRO A 106 -14.03 3.19 4.77
C PRO A 106 -14.04 3.33 3.24
N TYR A 107 -12.87 3.62 2.65
CA TYR A 107 -12.78 3.83 1.20
C TYR A 107 -12.70 2.49 0.45
N VAL A 108 -13.70 2.21 -0.38
CA VAL A 108 -13.87 0.89 -1.03
C VAL A 108 -13.59 0.89 -2.54
N GLU A 109 -13.52 2.05 -3.17
CA GLU A 109 -13.30 2.14 -4.62
C GLU A 109 -11.86 1.80 -4.99
N ASP A 110 -11.66 1.14 -6.14
CA ASP A 110 -10.35 0.64 -6.57
C ASP A 110 -9.37 1.74 -6.98
N ASP A 111 -9.86 2.91 -7.39
CA ASP A 111 -9.06 3.99 -7.98
C ASP A 111 -7.94 4.50 -7.03
N LEU A 112 -8.21 4.58 -5.73
CA LEU A 112 -7.22 4.95 -4.72
C LEU A 112 -6.13 3.88 -4.61
N TYR A 113 -6.52 2.62 -4.50
CA TYR A 113 -5.56 1.51 -4.39
C TYR A 113 -4.75 1.34 -5.68
N ASP A 114 -5.35 1.59 -6.83
CA ASP A 114 -4.68 1.59 -8.12
C ASP A 114 -3.70 2.76 -8.26
N ARG A 115 -4.01 3.95 -7.71
CA ARG A 115 -3.04 5.06 -7.61
C ARG A 115 -1.84 4.68 -6.74
N LEU A 116 -2.05 4.05 -5.59
CA LEU A 116 -0.96 3.54 -4.75
C LEU A 116 -0.13 2.46 -5.47
N GLY A 117 -0.78 1.56 -6.21
CA GLY A 117 -0.12 0.56 -7.05
C GLY A 117 0.71 1.20 -8.17
N ASN A 118 0.20 2.24 -8.81
CA ASN A 118 0.92 2.99 -9.83
C ASN A 118 2.15 3.71 -9.24
N ALA A 119 2.04 4.28 -8.04
CA ALA A 119 3.15 4.88 -7.32
C ALA A 119 4.23 3.84 -6.96
N LEU A 120 3.84 2.61 -6.60
CA LEU A 120 4.79 1.50 -6.44
C LEU A 120 5.51 1.17 -7.75
N VAL A 121 4.82 1.17 -8.89
CA VAL A 121 5.48 0.92 -10.19
C VAL A 121 6.45 2.05 -10.55
N GLU A 122 6.10 3.31 -10.28
CA GLU A 122 7.02 4.44 -10.41
C GLU A 122 8.27 4.25 -9.54
N TYR A 123 8.07 3.90 -8.27
CA TYR A 123 9.17 3.55 -7.37
C TYR A 123 10.05 2.44 -7.96
N CYS A 124 9.48 1.36 -8.49
CA CYS A 124 10.25 0.28 -9.12
C CYS A 124 11.03 0.74 -10.37
N LYS A 125 10.53 1.71 -11.13
CA LYS A 125 11.24 2.29 -12.28
C LYS A 125 12.47 3.08 -11.86
N ILE A 126 12.36 3.81 -10.75
CA ILE A 126 13.47 4.54 -10.13
C ILE A 126 14.48 3.56 -9.50
N ASN A 127 13.95 2.48 -8.93
CA ASN A 127 14.64 1.49 -8.10
C ASN A 127 14.48 0.06 -8.69
N PRO A 128 15.07 -0.23 -9.86
CA PRO A 128 14.87 -1.50 -10.57
C PRO A 128 15.47 -2.72 -9.86
N GLN A 129 16.41 -2.50 -8.94
CA GLN A 129 16.99 -3.51 -8.07
C GLN A 129 16.07 -3.83 -6.88
N LEU A 130 16.06 -5.10 -6.46
CA LEU A 130 15.31 -5.51 -5.27
C LEU A 130 16.03 -5.06 -3.99
N PHE A 131 15.29 -4.46 -3.07
CA PHE A 131 15.79 -4.05 -1.76
C PHE A 131 15.28 -4.99 -0.68
N LYS A 132 16.17 -5.40 0.22
CA LYS A 132 15.78 -6.21 1.37
C LYS A 132 14.84 -5.41 2.26
N ASN A 133 13.72 -6.03 2.62
CA ASN A 133 12.80 -5.49 3.60
C ASN A 133 13.31 -5.76 5.02
N GLU A 134 13.07 -4.81 5.92
CA GLU A 134 13.28 -5.00 7.36
C GLU A 134 11.98 -5.51 7.97
N SER A 135 11.99 -6.74 8.47
CA SER A 135 10.78 -7.34 9.04
C SER A 135 10.39 -6.66 10.35
N ASN A 136 9.11 -6.24 10.45
CA ASN A 136 8.57 -5.67 11.69
C ASN A 136 7.90 -6.79 12.54
N PRO A 137 8.44 -7.18 13.70
CA PRO A 137 7.88 -8.25 14.52
C PRO A 137 6.51 -7.92 15.12
N GLU A 138 6.17 -6.63 15.25
CA GLU A 138 4.86 -6.18 15.75
C GLU A 138 3.76 -6.35 14.70
N GLN A 139 4.16 -6.52 13.43
CA GLN A 139 3.27 -6.80 12.32
C GLN A 139 3.14 -8.31 12.08
N TYR A 140 2.63 -9.02 13.07
CA TYR A 140 2.31 -10.45 12.93
C TYR A 140 1.16 -10.64 11.92
N ARG A 141 1.29 -11.67 11.08
CA ARG A 141 0.40 -11.96 9.95
C ARG A 141 0.04 -13.43 9.88
#